data_AF-A0A843F7U9-F1
#
_entry.id   AF-A0A843F7U9-F1
#
_cell.length_a   1.000
_cell.length_b   1.000
_cell.length_c   1.000
_cell.angle_alpha   90.00
_cell.angle_beta   90.00
_cell.angle_gamma   90.00
#
_symmetry.space_group_name_H-M   'P 1'
#
loop_
_entity.id
_entity.type
_entity.pdbx_description
1 polymer ?
#
loop_
_entity_poly.entity_id
_entity_poly.type
_entity_poly.pdbx_seq_one_letter_code
_entity_poly.pdbx_strand_id
1 'polypeptide(L)' 'KWMELGGAGIFRKEVVEPFGIDMPVLAWGFGFERLAMLKWGITDIRELYISDMDLLKKNRVI' A
#
# COMPACT_ATOMS: atom_id res chain seq x y z
N LYS A 1 6.47 1.80 18.85
CA LYS A 1 6.92 2.88 17.94
C LYS A 1 5.76 3.23 17.03
N TRP A 2 5.50 4.51 16.78
CA TRP A 2 4.55 4.93 15.76
C TRP A 2 5.11 4.64 14.38
N MET A 3 4.24 4.25 13.45
CA MET A 3 4.58 3.88 12.09
C MET A 3 3.58 4.52 11.13
N GLU A 4 4.10 5.20 10.13
CA GLU A 4 3.29 5.80 9.08
C GLU A 4 2.82 4.71 8.11
N LEU A 5 1.50 4.53 7.99
CA LEU A 5 0.89 3.51 7.14
C LEU A 5 0.56 4.04 5.74
N GLY A 6 0.23 5.33 5.64
CA GLY A 6 -0.15 5.97 4.39
C GLY A 6 -0.96 7.24 4.63
N GLY A 7 -1.38 7.86 3.53
CA GLY A 7 -2.20 9.06 3.53
C GLY A 7 -3.68 8.71 3.36
N ALA A 8 -4.54 9.49 4.00
CA ALA A 8 -5.97 9.46 3.77
C ALA A 8 -6.53 10.89 3.78
N GLY A 9 -7.64 11.11 3.09
CA GLY A 9 -8.28 12.41 3.02
C GLY A 9 -9.54 12.44 2.17
N ILE A 10 -10.26 13.55 2.26
CA ILE A 10 -11.40 13.82 1.39
C ILE A 10 -10.90 14.41 0.08
N PHE A 11 -11.43 13.93 -1.04
CA PHE A 11 -11.12 14.50 -2.34
C PHE A 11 -11.57 15.96 -2.43
N ARG A 12 -10.73 16.77 -3.07
CA ARG A 12 -11.07 18.14 -3.42
C ARG A 12 -12.16 18.14 -4.49
N LYS A 13 -13.02 19.15 -4.47
CA LYS A 13 -14.20 19.25 -5.32
C LYS A 13 -13.84 19.19 -6.81
N GLU A 14 -12.76 19.85 -7.19
CA GLU A 14 -12.25 19.94 -8.57
C GLU A 14 -11.84 18.57 -9.15
N VAL A 15 -11.58 17.57 -8.30
CA VAL A 15 -11.23 16.20 -8.72
C VAL A 15 -12.48 15.37 -9.05
N VAL A 16 -13.60 15.65 -8.39
CA VAL A 16 -14.84 14.88 -8.48
C VAL A 16 -15.89 15.53 -9.40
N GLU A 17 -15.79 16.85 -9.60
CA GLU A 17 -16.67 17.63 -10.49
C GLU A 17 -16.74 17.10 -11.94
N PRO A 18 -15.65 16.71 -12.61
CA PRO A 18 -15.71 16.17 -13.97
C PRO A 18 -16.52 14.86 -14.08
N PHE A 19 -16.73 14.17 -12.96
CA PHE A 19 -17.49 12.93 -12.88
C PHE A 19 -18.95 13.15 -12.44
N GLY A 20 -19.39 14.40 -12.26
CA GLY A 20 -20.74 14.73 -11.81
C GLY A 20 -21.03 14.31 -10.37
N ILE A 21 -19.99 14.22 -9.52
CA ILE A 21 -20.13 13.80 -8.12
C ILE A 21 -20.14 15.04 -7.23
N ASP A 22 -21.27 15.26 -6.55
CA ASP A 22 -21.48 16.41 -5.64
C ASP A 22 -21.29 16.08 -4.15
N MET A 23 -20.92 14.85 -3.82
CA MET A 23 -20.74 14.38 -2.44
C MET A 23 -19.25 14.28 -2.04
N PRO A 24 -18.90 14.48 -0.76
CA PRO A 24 -17.54 14.27 -0.28
C PRO A 24 -17.11 12.81 -0.44
N VAL A 25 -15.99 12.59 -1.13
CA VAL A 25 -15.43 11.25 -1.35
C VAL A 25 -14.20 11.05 -0.48
N LEU A 26 -14.21 10.01 0.35
CA LEU A 26 -13.04 9.59 1.12
C LEU A 26 -12.12 8.73 0.26
N ALA A 27 -10.82 9.01 0.32
CA ALA A 27 -9.79 8.20 -0.30
C ALA A 27 -8.65 7.94 0.67
N TRP A 28 -7.99 6.79 0.49
CA TRP A 28 -6.78 6.41 1.20
C TRP A 28 -5.83 5.69 0.26
N GLY A 29 -4.54 5.78 0.57
CA GLY A 29 -3.48 5.09 -0.15
C GLY A 29 -2.43 4.58 0.83
N PHE A 30 -2.11 3.29 0.73
CA PHE A 30 -1.10 2.64 1.55
C PHE A 30 -0.06 2.00 0.64
N GLY A 31 1.22 2.08 1.04
CA GLY A 31 2.30 1.37 0.37
C GLY A 31 2.33 -0.08 0.85
N PHE A 32 1.77 -1.00 0.07
CA PHE A 32 1.73 -2.42 0.43
C PHE A 32 3.14 -2.99 0.61
N GLU A 33 4.10 -2.60 -0.24
CA GLU A 33 5.48 -3.08 -0.15
C GLU A 33 6.13 -2.73 1.19
N ARG A 34 5.85 -1.54 1.72
CA ARG A 34 6.39 -1.12 3.03
C ARG A 34 5.87 -2.00 4.16
N LEU A 35 4.58 -2.38 4.11
CA LEU A 35 3.98 -3.29 5.08
C LEU A 35 4.54 -4.70 4.95
N ALA A 36 4.70 -5.20 3.72
CA ALA A 36 5.27 -6.50 3.44
C ALA A 36 6.73 -6.60 3.93
N MET A 37 7.55 -5.58 3.64
CA MET A 37 8.94 -5.50 4.10
C MET A 37 9.04 -5.53 5.62
N LEU A 38 8.18 -4.77 6.31
CA LEU A 38 8.17 -4.74 7.78
C LEU A 38 7.65 -6.05 8.38
N LYS A 39 6.69 -6.70 7.74
CA LYS A 39 6.14 -7.99 8.17
C LYS A 39 7.15 -9.13 8.03
N TRP A 40 7.92 -9.13 6.94
CA TRP A 40 8.88 -10.20 6.61
C TRP A 40 10.33 -9.86 6.96
N GLY A 41 10.59 -8.67 7.53
CA GLY A 41 11.93 -8.24 7.92
C GLY A 41 12.87 -8.01 6.72
N ILE A 42 12.31 -7.74 5.54
CA ILE A 42 13.04 -7.51 4.31
C ILE A 42 13.57 -6.08 4.31
N THR A 43 14.87 -5.90 4.08
CA THR A 43 15.52 -4.59 4.01
C THR A 43 15.55 -4.00 2.61
N ASP A 44 15.42 -4.84 1.58
CA ASP A 44 15.48 -4.45 0.18
C ASP A 44 14.19 -4.77 -0.55
N ILE A 45 13.52 -3.74 -1.08
CA ILE A 45 12.24 -3.89 -1.81
C ILE A 45 12.37 -4.82 -3.02
N ARG A 46 13.56 -4.95 -3.62
CA ARG A 46 13.80 -5.82 -4.78
C ARG A 46 13.54 -7.29 -4.46
N GLU A 47 13.76 -7.70 -3.21
CA GLU A 47 13.47 -9.07 -2.77
C GLU A 47 11.97 -9.42 -2.82
N LEU A 48 11.07 -8.43 -2.84
CA LEU A 48 9.64 -8.66 -3.07
C LEU A 48 9.31 -8.96 -4.53
N TYR A 49 10.15 -8.51 -5.46
CA TYR A 49 9.92 -8.63 -6.91
C TYR A 49 10.75 -9.75 -7.55
N ILE A 50 11.85 -10.14 -6.91
CA ILE A 50 12.66 -11.28 -7.33
C ILE A 50 11.95 -12.57 -6.91
N SER A 51 11.62 -13.41 -7.89
CA SER A 51 11.00 -14.72 -7.65
C SER A 51 12.05 -15.74 -7.20
N ASP A 52 12.58 -15.58 -5.98
CA ASP A 52 13.42 -16.58 -5.35
C ASP A 52 12.55 -17.74 -4.82
N MET A 53 12.71 -18.91 -5.43
CA MET A 53 11.87 -20.08 -5.15
C MET A 53 12.02 -20.61 -3.73
N ASP A 54 13.17 -20.43 -3.08
CA ASP A 54 13.38 -20.89 -1.71
C ASP A 54 12.76 -19.92 -0.70
N LEU A 55 12.77 -18.63 -1.02
CA LEU A 55 12.08 -17.57 -0.28
C LEU A 55 10.55 -17.75 -0.36
N LEU A 56 10.02 -18.03 -1.55
CA LEU A 56 8.58 -18.28 -1.76
C LEU A 56 8.08 -19.52 -1.00
N LYS A 57 8.90 -20.59 -0.92
CA LYS A 57 8.55 -21.79 -0.14
C LYS A 57 8.53 -21.52 1.37
N LYS A 58 9.43 -20.67 1.86
CA LYS A 58 9.51 -20.30 3.29
C LYS A 58 8.36 -19.39 3.73
N ASN A 59 7.99 -18.43 2.88
CA ASN A 59 7.00 -17.40 3.20
C ASN A 59 5.63 -17.72 2.58
N ARG A 60 5.01 -18.82 3.02
CA ARG A 60 3.69 -19.24 2.55
C ARG A 60 2.61 -18.29 3.09
N VAL A 61 1.91 -17.59 2.20
CA VAL A 61 0.71 -16.82 2.54
C VAL A 61 -0.44 -17.83 2.64
N ILE A 62 -1.01 -17.97 3.85
CA ILE A 62 -2.16 -18.85 4.14
C ILE A 62 -3.43 -18.22 3.58
#